data_AF-A0A2V8V0P9-F1
#
_entry.id   AF-A0A2V8V0P9-F1
#
_cell.length_a   1.000
_cell.length_b   1.000
_cell.length_c   1.000
_cell.angle_alpha   90.00
_cell.angle_beta   90.00
_cell.angle_gamma   90.00
#
_symmetry.space_group_name_H-M   'P 1'
#
loop_
_entity.id
_entity.type
_entity.pdbx_description
1 polymer ?
#
loop_
_entity_poly.entity_id
_entity_poly.type
_entity_poly.pdbx_seq_one_letter_code
_entity_poly.pdbx_strand_id
1 'polypeptide(L)' 'MHVVFVPKRRRKTILGQARRQLGAIFQALARQKECQMIEGHLMPDHVHMCIAIPPSTRWHR' A
#
# COMPACT_ATOMS: atom_id res chain seq x y z
N MET A 1 -8.99 5.43 5.07
CA MET A 1 -7.93 6.35 4.64
C MET A 1 -7.43 5.92 3.26
N HIS A 2 -7.29 6.87 2.33
CA HIS A 2 -6.73 6.61 1.00
C HIS A 2 -5.25 6.98 0.98
N VAL A 3 -4.40 6.01 0.65
CA VAL A 3 -2.94 6.17 0.59
C VAL A 3 -2.51 6.00 -0.86
N VAL A 4 -1.67 6.93 -1.33
CA VAL A 4 -1.08 6.86 -2.67
C VAL A 4 0.44 6.78 -2.56
N PHE A 5 1.02 5.73 -3.14
CA PHE A 5 2.46 5.58 -3.26
C PHE A 5 2.88 5.75 -4.71
N VAL A 6 3.88 6.60 -4.96
CA VAL A 6 4.39 6.89 -6.31
C VAL A 6 5.89 6.62 -6.35
N PRO A 7 6.40 5.73 -7.23
CA PRO A 7 7.82 5.52 -7.43
C PRO A 7 8.54 6.84 -7.78
N LYS A 8 9.82 6.95 -7.40
CA LYS A 8 10.62 8.15 -7.67
C LYS A 8 10.60 8.47 -9.18
N ARG A 9 10.30 9.74 -9.50
CA ARG A 9 10.11 10.24 -10.88
C ARG A 9 8.95 9.58 -11.65
N ARG A 10 7.97 8.98 -10.96
CA ARG A 10 6.79 8.31 -11.56
C ARG A 10 7.18 7.28 -12.63
N ARG A 11 8.27 6.55 -12.38
CA ARG A 11 8.72 5.49 -13.31
C ARG A 11 7.72 4.33 -13.30
N LYS A 12 7.50 3.72 -14.47
CA LYS A 12 6.61 2.57 -14.65
C LYS A 12 7.26 1.25 -14.20
N THR A 13 7.65 1.15 -12.92
CA THR A 13 8.44 0.02 -12.38
C THR A 13 7.60 -1.04 -11.65
N ILE A 14 6.31 -0.81 -11.43
CA ILE A 14 5.42 -1.72 -10.68
C ILE A 14 4.78 -2.69 -11.68
N LEU A 15 5.60 -3.60 -12.21
CA LEU A 15 5.20 -4.58 -13.23
C LEU A 15 5.73 -5.97 -12.88
N GLY A 16 5.17 -7.01 -13.51
CA GLY A 16 5.66 -8.39 -13.38
C GLY A 16 5.85 -8.86 -11.95
N GLN A 17 7.06 -9.32 -11.63
CA GLN A 17 7.43 -9.80 -10.30
C GLN A 17 7.34 -8.72 -9.23
N ALA A 18 7.74 -7.47 -9.54
CA ALA A 18 7.69 -6.37 -8.59
C ALA A 18 6.25 -6.08 -8.14
N ARG A 19 5.28 -6.14 -9.07
CA ARG A 19 3.85 -5.99 -8.73
C ARG A 19 3.39 -7.09 -7.75
N ARG A 20 3.78 -8.35 -8.00
CA ARG A 20 3.38 -9.49 -7.13
C ARG A 20 3.97 -9.35 -5.73
N GLN A 21 5.26 -9.02 -5.64
CA GLN A 21 5.96 -8.86 -4.36
C GLN A 21 5.42 -7.66 -3.56
N LEU A 22 5.20 -6.51 -4.23
CA LEU A 22 4.68 -5.32 -3.58
C LEU A 22 3.29 -5.56 -2.95
N GLY A 23 2.40 -6.29 -3.64
CA GLY A 23 1.10 -6.64 -3.08
C GLY A 23 1.21 -7.39 -1.74
N ALA A 24 2.07 -8.41 -1.68
CA ALA A 24 2.31 -9.18 -0.47
C ALA A 24 2.93 -8.32 0.65
N ILE A 25 3.90 -7.46 0.30
CA ILE A 25 4.55 -6.54 1.23
C ILE A 25 3.53 -5.56 1.83
N PHE A 26 2.69 -4.92 1.00
CA PHE A 26 1.68 -3.99 1.51
C PHE A 26 0.65 -4.67 2.42
N GLN A 27 0.24 -5.89 2.07
CA GLN A 27 -0.68 -6.65 2.91
C GLN A 27 -0.04 -7.03 4.27
N ALA A 28 1.23 -7.44 4.26
CA ALA A 28 1.97 -7.74 5.48
C ALA A 28 2.15 -6.48 6.36
N LEU A 29 2.49 -5.34 5.75
CA LEU A 29 2.64 -4.05 6.45
C LEU A 29 1.31 -3.59 7.07
N ALA A 30 0.19 -3.72 6.35
CA ALA A 30 -1.12 -3.37 6.88
C ALA A 30 -1.43 -4.21 8.13
N ARG A 31 -1.21 -5.53 8.07
CA ARG A 31 -1.39 -6.43 9.23
C ARG A 31 -0.47 -6.08 10.40
N GLN A 32 0.80 -5.78 10.13
CA GLN A 32 1.76 -5.37 11.17
C GLN A 32 1.34 -4.08 11.87
N LYS A 33 0.62 -3.20 11.17
CA LYS A 33 0.06 -1.96 11.71
C LYS A 33 -1.37 -2.10 12.20
N GLU A 34 -1.85 -3.35 12.37
CA GLU A 34 -3.21 -3.68 12.79
C GLU A 34 -4.29 -3.07 11.89
N CYS A 35 -3.93 -2.69 10.66
CA CYS A 35 -4.83 -2.09 9.69
C CYS A 35 -5.41 -3.15 8.76
N GLN A 36 -6.63 -2.91 8.31
CA GLN A 36 -7.28 -3.74 7.30
C GLN A 36 -7.15 -3.07 5.93
N MET A 37 -6.63 -3.81 4.95
CA MET A 37 -6.66 -3.38 3.56
C MET A 37 -8.05 -3.67 2.98
N ILE A 38 -8.78 -2.61 2.61
CA ILE A 38 -10.11 -2.69 2.01
C ILE A 38 -9.97 -2.84 0.49
N GLU A 39 -9.07 -2.05 -0.12
CA GLU A 39 -8.77 -2.11 -1.55
C GLU A 39 -7.29 -1.84 -1.80
N GLY A 40 -6.75 -2.42 -2.89
CA GLY A 40 -5.36 -2.25 -3.29
C GLY A 40 -5.18 -2.35 -4.81
N HIS A 41 -4.92 -1.22 -5.47
CA HIS A 41 -4.68 -1.14 -6.91
C HIS A 41 -3.24 -0.78 -7.20
N LEU A 42 -2.50 -1.70 -7.79
CA LEU A 42 -1.14 -1.47 -8.25
C LEU A 42 -1.19 -1.10 -9.73
N MET A 43 -0.77 0.12 -10.06
CA MET A 43 -0.60 0.61 -11.41
C MET A 43 0.90 0.67 -11.74
N PRO A 44 1.31 0.64 -13.01
CA PRO A 44 2.72 0.60 -13.38
C PRO A 44 3.58 1.69 -12.71
N ASP A 45 3.01 2.88 -12.50
CA ASP A 45 3.68 4.08 -11.99
C ASP A 45 3.12 4.61 -10.67
N HIS A 46 2.15 3.94 -10.03
CA HIS A 46 1.62 4.32 -8.72
C HIS A 46 0.80 3.20 -8.06
N VAL A 47 0.53 3.32 -6.77
CA VAL A 47 -0.34 2.39 -6.02
C VAL A 47 -1.39 3.20 -5.27
N HIS A 48 -2.64 2.76 -5.35
CA HIS A 48 -3.73 3.23 -4.51
C HIS A 48 -4.08 2.16 -3.48
N MET A 49 -4.15 2.54 -2.21
CA MET A 49 -4.61 1.66 -1.14
C MET A 49 -5.71 2.35 -0.34
N CYS A 50 -6.82 1.64 -0.14
CA CYS A 50 -7.83 2.03 0.83
C CYS A 50 -7.62 1.15 2.07
N ILE A 51 -7.27 1.77 3.20
CA ILE A 51 -7.06 1.07 4.46
C ILE A 51 -8.02 1.58 5.54
N ALA A 52 -8.56 0.65 6.31
CA ALA A 52 -9.23 0.93 7.57
C ALA A 52 -8.19 0.90 8.69
N ILE A 53 -8.14 2.00 9.44
CA ILE A 53 -7.24 2.19 10.57
C ILE A 53 -8.06 2.03 11.84
N PRO A 54 -7.70 1.11 12.75
CA PRO A 54 -8.35 1.02 14.04
C PRO A 54 -8.20 2.31 14.86
N PRO A 55 -9.20 2.70 15.66
CA PRO A 55 -9.15 3.90 16.48
C PRO A 55 -8.06 3.84 17.59
N SER A 56 -7.60 2.64 17.96
CA SER A 56 -6.49 2.42 18.89
C SER A 56 -5.11 2.68 18.27
N THR A 57 -5.00 2.69 16.93
CA THR A 57 -3.71 2.77 16.25
C THR A 57 -3.17 4.20 16.32
N ARG A 58 -2.03 4.35 17.00
CA ARG A 58 -1.34 5.63 17.13
C ARG A 58 -0.47 5.92 15.90
N TRP A 59 -1.00 6.69 14.96
CA TRP A 59 -0.27 7.14 13.76
C TRP A 59 0.47 8.47 13.93
N HIS A 60 0.21 9.19 15.03
CA HIS A 60 0.72 10.56 15.28
C HIS A 60 1.81 10.63 16.38
N ARG A 61 2.58 9.57 16.61
CA ARG A 61 3.84 9.65 17.39
C ARG A 61 4.99 9.07 16.61
#